data_AF-A0A9P1CAI1-F1
#
_entry.id   AF-A0A9P1CAI1-F1
#
_cell.length_a   1.000
_cell.length_b   1.000
_cell.length_c   1.000
_cell.angle_alpha   90.00
_cell.angle_beta   90.00
_cell.angle_gamma   90.00
#
_symmetry.space_group_name_H-M   'P 1'
#
loop_
_entity.id
_entity.type
_entity.pdbx_description
1 polymer ?
#
loop_
_entity_poly.entity_id
_entity_poly.type
_entity_poly.pdbx_seq_one_letter_code
_entity_poly.pdbx_strand_id
1 'polypeptide(L)'
;RGYPDISATGANVPIIFQKRLTMVGGTSASSPIVAGLVALINGERLDAALPPLGFLNPLLYSTYQRWPEIVQDVRVGNISGTNLLLPPPLKDCQQGFPARPGWDAASGLGSPNFKEMLAHLVHTRNLVKTASAEQKLVV
;
A
#
# COMPACT_ATOMS: atom_id res chain seq x y z
N ARG A 1 -11.38 5.61 -10.24
CA ARG A 1 -10.63 5.27 -9.01
C ARG A 1 -9.15 5.37 -9.31
N GLY A 2 -8.43 6.28 -8.64
CA GLY A 2 -6.97 6.34 -8.74
C GLY A 2 -6.31 5.11 -8.14
N TYR A 3 -5.19 4.68 -8.69
CA TYR A 3 -4.33 3.63 -8.16
C TYR A 3 -2.87 3.95 -8.47
N PRO A 4 -1.91 3.39 -7.71
CA PRO A 4 -2.07 2.49 -6.55
C PRO A 4 -2.54 3.22 -5.27
N ASP A 5 -2.90 2.47 -4.23
CA ASP A 5 -3.17 3.05 -2.90
C ASP A 5 -1.87 3.24 -2.10
N ILE A 6 -1.00 2.23 -2.12
CA ILE A 6 0.36 2.22 -1.54
C ILE A 6 1.29 1.43 -2.45
N SER A 7 2.59 1.63 -2.28
CA SER A 7 3.65 0.95 -3.02
C SER A 7 4.64 0.27 -2.06
N ALA A 8 5.49 -0.62 -2.56
CA ALA A 8 6.57 -1.24 -1.79
C ALA A 8 7.70 -1.62 -2.75
N THR A 9 8.87 -2.00 -2.21
CA THR A 9 10.00 -2.38 -3.06
C THR A 9 9.60 -3.42 -4.10
N GLY A 10 9.88 -3.12 -5.35
CA GLY A 10 9.57 -3.96 -6.51
C GLY A 10 10.82 -4.17 -7.38
N ALA A 11 12.01 -3.96 -6.83
CA ALA A 11 13.27 -4.12 -7.53
C ALA A 11 14.26 -4.85 -6.64
N ASN A 12 15.08 -5.72 -7.25
CA ASN A 12 16.13 -6.46 -6.56
C ASN A 12 15.63 -7.22 -5.32
N VAL A 13 14.48 -7.89 -5.43
CA VAL A 13 13.96 -8.76 -4.36
C VAL A 13 14.54 -10.16 -4.54
N PRO A 14 15.32 -10.69 -3.57
CA PRO A 14 15.89 -12.02 -3.68
C PRO A 14 14.84 -13.11 -3.42
N ILE A 15 14.81 -14.12 -4.28
CA ILE A 15 14.00 -15.33 -4.10
C ILE A 15 14.86 -16.58 -4.36
N ILE A 16 14.42 -17.72 -3.84
CA ILE A 16 14.93 -19.02 -4.26
C ILE A 16 13.99 -19.57 -5.33
N PHE A 17 14.45 -19.61 -6.57
CA PHE A 17 13.73 -20.22 -7.69
C PHE A 17 14.55 -21.38 -8.25
N GLN A 18 13.94 -22.57 -8.33
CA GLN A 18 14.62 -23.79 -8.79
C GLN A 18 15.96 -24.04 -8.06
N LYS A 19 15.96 -23.90 -6.73
CA LYS A 19 17.14 -24.05 -5.85
C LYS A 19 18.28 -23.06 -6.10
N ARG A 20 18.02 -21.94 -6.80
CA ARG A 20 19.01 -20.88 -7.06
C ARG A 20 18.52 -19.55 -6.51
N LEU A 21 19.46 -18.76 -6.01
CA LEU A 21 19.22 -17.36 -5.66
C LEU A 21 19.00 -16.56 -6.94
N THR A 22 17.84 -15.91 -7.03
CA THR A 22 17.42 -15.11 -8.19
C THR A 22 16.91 -13.76 -7.70
N MET A 23 17.31 -12.68 -8.38
CA MET A 23 16.77 -11.35 -8.13
C MET A 23 15.56 -11.13 -9.03
N VAL A 24 14.42 -10.78 -8.44
CA VAL A 24 13.19 -10.46 -9.17
C VAL A 24 12.74 -9.03 -8.87
N GLY A 25 11.75 -8.57 -9.62
CA GLY A 25 11.12 -7.28 -9.41
C GLY A 25 9.66 -7.30 -9.85
N GLY A 26 9.14 -6.10 -10.11
CA GLY A 26 7.74 -5.87 -10.45
C GLY A 26 6.84 -5.73 -9.21
N THR A 27 5.65 -5.21 -9.44
CA THR A 27 4.60 -5.06 -8.41
C THR A 27 4.12 -6.40 -7.86
N SER A 28 4.39 -7.50 -8.56
CA SER A 28 4.23 -8.88 -8.06
C SER A 28 5.10 -9.17 -6.84
N ALA A 29 6.26 -8.53 -6.69
CA ALA A 29 7.08 -8.61 -5.48
C ALA A 29 6.57 -7.67 -4.38
N SER A 30 6.11 -6.47 -4.75
CA SER A 30 5.55 -5.48 -3.81
C SER A 30 4.28 -6.00 -3.10
N SER A 31 3.39 -6.65 -3.85
CA SER A 31 2.10 -7.15 -3.34
C SER A 31 2.22 -8.07 -2.11
N PRO A 32 3.01 -9.16 -2.14
CA PRO A 32 3.18 -10.04 -0.99
C PRO A 32 3.96 -9.39 0.17
N ILE A 33 4.83 -8.41 -0.10
CA ILE A 33 5.49 -7.63 0.97
C ILE A 33 4.43 -6.87 1.78
N VAL A 34 3.55 -6.13 1.11
CA VAL A 34 2.44 -5.41 1.77
C VAL A 34 1.51 -6.39 2.50
N ALA A 35 1.18 -7.52 1.88
CA ALA A 35 0.32 -8.54 2.50
C ALA A 35 0.93 -9.09 3.80
N GLY A 36 2.24 -9.35 3.82
CA GLY A 36 2.96 -9.80 5.01
C GLY A 36 2.93 -8.76 6.14
N LEU A 37 3.15 -7.48 5.83
CA LEU A 37 3.06 -6.41 6.82
C LEU A 37 1.65 -6.30 7.44
N VAL A 38 0.61 -6.39 6.61
CA VAL A 38 -0.80 -6.39 7.09
C VAL A 38 -1.10 -7.63 7.93
N ALA A 39 -0.56 -8.79 7.56
CA ALA A 39 -0.70 -10.02 8.34
C ALA A 39 -0.07 -9.90 9.73
N LEU A 40 1.11 -9.31 9.84
CA LEU A 40 1.77 -9.04 11.13
C LEU A 40 0.91 -8.12 12.02
N ILE A 41 0.37 -7.03 11.46
CA ILE A 41 -0.55 -6.15 12.21
C ILE A 41 -1.81 -6.91 12.64
N ASN A 42 -2.35 -7.78 11.79
CA ASN A 42 -3.50 -8.63 12.18
C ASN A 42 -3.14 -9.65 13.27
N GLY A 43 -1.88 -10.13 13.34
CA GLY A 43 -1.39 -10.96 14.43
C GLY A 43 -1.46 -10.23 15.77
N GLU A 44 -0.93 -9.01 15.83
CA GLU A 44 -0.96 -8.16 17.02
C GLU A 44 -2.41 -7.80 17.43
N ARG A 45 -3.29 -7.62 16.45
CA ARG A 45 -4.73 -7.45 16.70
C ARG A 45 -5.36 -8.71 17.27
N LEU A 46 -5.00 -9.89 16.76
CA LEU A 46 -5.50 -11.17 17.25
C LEU A 46 -5.11 -11.41 18.71
N ASP A 47 -3.85 -11.12 19.06
CA ASP A 47 -3.35 -11.21 20.44
C ASP A 47 -4.10 -10.27 21.39
N ALA A 48 -4.55 -9.12 20.88
CA ALA A 48 -5.41 -8.18 21.58
C ALA A 48 -6.92 -8.52 21.51
N ALA A 49 -7.30 -9.70 21.02
CA ALA A 49 -8.69 -10.13 20.79
C ALA A 49 -9.52 -9.19 19.90
N LEU A 50 -8.86 -8.49 18.97
CA LEU A 50 -9.47 -7.58 18.00
C LEU A 50 -9.68 -8.29 16.65
N PRO A 51 -10.74 -7.93 15.90
CA PRO A 51 -10.94 -8.48 14.56
C PRO A 51 -9.84 -8.01 13.59
N PRO A 52 -9.57 -8.73 12.50
CA PRO A 52 -8.62 -8.28 11.47
C PRO A 52 -9.08 -6.98 10.80
N LEU A 53 -8.14 -6.25 10.21
CA LEU A 53 -8.38 -4.95 9.56
C LEU A 53 -9.43 -5.04 8.43
N GLY A 54 -9.44 -6.13 7.66
CA GLY A 54 -10.41 -6.33 6.57
C GLY A 54 -10.12 -5.42 5.37
N PHE A 55 -11.16 -4.78 4.81
CA PHE A 55 -11.00 -3.87 3.67
C PHE A 55 -10.23 -2.61 4.08
N LEU A 56 -8.95 -2.56 3.70
CA LEU A 56 -7.98 -1.64 4.27
C LEU A 56 -8.16 -0.19 3.78
N ASN A 57 -8.59 0.04 2.54
CA ASN A 57 -8.50 1.38 1.93
C ASN A 57 -9.15 2.50 2.76
N PRO A 58 -10.42 2.41 3.20
CA PRO A 58 -11.03 3.49 3.98
C PRO A 58 -10.28 3.78 5.29
N LEU A 59 -9.81 2.73 5.95
CA LEU A 59 -9.02 2.85 7.18
C LEU A 59 -7.65 3.46 6.90
N LEU A 60 -6.98 3.05 5.83
CA LEU A 60 -5.67 3.56 5.43
C LEU A 60 -5.70 5.07 5.17
N TYR A 61 -6.63 5.55 4.32
CA TYR A 61 -6.72 6.97 3.99
C TYR A 61 -7.14 7.82 5.21
N SER A 62 -8.07 7.35 6.04
CA SER A 62 -8.47 8.08 7.27
C SER A 62 -7.39 8.07 8.36
N THR A 63 -6.52 7.06 8.39
CA THR A 63 -5.35 7.02 9.27
C THR A 63 -4.27 7.94 8.73
N TYR A 64 -3.99 7.91 7.43
CA TYR A 64 -3.02 8.79 6.77
C TYR A 64 -3.34 10.28 6.94
N GLN A 65 -4.62 10.66 6.87
CA GLN A 65 -5.06 12.05 7.12
C GLN A 65 -4.69 12.55 8.53
N ARG A 66 -4.61 11.65 9.51
CA ARG A 66 -4.26 11.98 10.90
C ARG A 66 -2.77 11.79 11.20
N TRP A 67 -2.17 10.77 10.58
CA TRP A 67 -0.78 10.34 10.78
C TRP A 67 -0.16 10.04 9.42
N PRO A 68 0.31 11.06 8.67
CA PRO A 68 0.93 10.86 7.36
C PRO A 68 2.15 9.92 7.40
N GLU A 69 2.83 9.84 8.55
CA GLU A 69 4.02 9.03 8.81
C GLU A 69 3.80 7.51 8.78
N ILE A 70 2.55 7.03 8.72
CA ILE A 70 2.23 5.61 8.49
C ILE A 70 2.76 5.10 7.14
N VAL A 71 3.14 6.02 6.24
CA VAL A 71 3.83 5.75 4.98
C VAL A 71 5.03 6.67 4.83
N GLN A 72 5.99 6.25 4.04
CA GLN A 72 7.06 7.07 3.52
C GLN A 72 6.66 7.54 2.11
N ASP A 73 6.42 8.83 1.98
CA ASP A 73 5.99 9.49 0.75
C ASP A 73 7.11 9.45 -0.32
N VAL A 74 6.78 8.96 -1.51
CA VAL A 74 7.70 8.85 -2.64
C VAL A 74 7.55 10.11 -3.50
N ARG A 75 8.58 10.96 -3.51
CA ARG A 75 8.49 12.30 -4.12
C ARG A 75 9.28 12.49 -5.41
N VAL A 76 10.05 11.48 -5.80
CA VAL A 76 11.00 11.57 -6.92
C VAL A 76 10.85 10.33 -7.80
N GLY A 77 10.78 10.55 -9.11
CA GLY A 77 10.63 9.51 -10.12
C GLY A 77 9.34 9.65 -10.92
N ASN A 78 9.11 8.69 -11.82
CA ASN A 78 7.88 8.58 -12.60
C ASN A 78 7.69 7.13 -13.06
N ILE A 79 6.50 6.82 -13.56
CA ILE A 79 6.18 5.53 -14.18
C ILE A 79 6.16 5.63 -15.71
N SER A 80 7.08 6.42 -16.29
CA SER A 80 7.34 6.35 -17.73
C SER A 80 7.99 5.01 -18.06
N GLY A 81 7.80 4.52 -19.28
CA GLY A 81 8.31 3.22 -19.63
C GLY A 81 8.16 2.87 -21.09
N THR A 82 8.89 1.84 -21.48
CA THR A 82 8.87 1.30 -22.83
C THR A 82 8.00 0.05 -22.85
N ASN A 83 6.94 0.05 -23.67
CA ASN A 83 6.16 -1.16 -23.94
C ASN A 83 6.85 -1.97 -25.04
N LEU A 84 7.60 -2.99 -24.64
CA LEU A 84 8.36 -3.87 -25.54
C LEU A 84 7.48 -4.66 -26.52
N LEU A 85 6.16 -4.72 -26.31
CA LEU A 85 5.20 -5.40 -27.19
C LEU A 85 4.70 -4.50 -28.31
N LEU A 86 4.98 -3.19 -28.28
CA LEU A 86 4.54 -2.24 -29.30
C LEU A 86 5.69 -1.86 -30.25
N PRO A 87 5.42 -1.62 -31.55
CA PRO A 87 6.42 -1.12 -32.48
C PRO A 87 6.71 0.38 -32.23
N PRO A 88 7.89 0.90 -32.62
CA PRO A 88 8.13 2.34 -32.65
C PRO A 88 7.10 3.08 -33.52
N PRO A 89 6.66 4.30 -33.15
CA PRO A 89 7.03 5.06 -31.96
C PRO A 89 6.20 4.73 -30.70
N LEU A 90 5.17 3.88 -30.82
CA LEU A 90 4.26 3.51 -29.72
C LEU A 90 4.95 2.73 -28.59
N LYS A 91 6.14 2.23 -28.86
CA LYS A 91 7.00 1.51 -27.92
C LYS A 91 7.42 2.39 -26.73
N ASP A 92 7.69 3.68 -26.94
CA ASP A 92 8.28 4.54 -25.91
C ASP A 92 7.25 5.50 -25.32
N CYS A 93 6.67 5.12 -24.17
CA CYS A 93 5.81 6.01 -23.39
C CYS A 93 6.67 6.87 -22.46
N GLN A 94 7.18 7.98 -22.98
CA GLN A 94 7.87 8.99 -22.18
C GLN A 94 6.92 9.79 -21.27
N GLN A 95 5.60 9.70 -21.50
CA GLN A 95 4.56 10.40 -20.74
C GLN A 95 4.01 9.51 -19.61
N GLY A 96 4.82 9.29 -18.58
CA GLY A 96 4.39 8.62 -17.35
C GLY A 96 3.89 9.60 -16.28
N PHE A 97 3.11 9.12 -15.32
CA PHE A 97 2.75 9.94 -14.16
C PHE A 97 3.98 10.15 -13.26
N PRO A 98 4.26 11.39 -12.83
CA PRO A 98 5.35 11.68 -11.90
C PRO A 98 4.94 11.38 -10.46
N ALA A 99 5.93 10.99 -9.65
CA ALA A 99 5.80 10.97 -8.19
C ALA A 99 5.71 12.41 -7.65
N ARG A 100 4.86 12.66 -6.64
CA ARG A 100 4.59 14.00 -6.10
C ARG A 100 4.29 13.91 -4.60
N PRO A 101 4.45 15.01 -3.84
CA PRO A 101 4.07 15.01 -2.42
C PRO A 101 2.61 14.57 -2.20
N GLY A 102 2.42 13.62 -1.30
CA GLY A 102 1.11 13.06 -0.97
C GLY A 102 0.71 11.89 -1.87
N TRP A 103 -0.58 11.77 -2.20
CA TRP A 103 -1.03 10.72 -3.11
C TRP A 103 -0.67 11.08 -4.55
N ASP A 104 -0.05 10.15 -5.27
CA ASP A 104 0.17 10.25 -6.71
C ASP A 104 -0.09 8.93 -7.45
N ALA A 105 -0.21 9.00 -8.78
CA ALA A 105 -0.52 7.84 -9.61
C ALA A 105 0.70 6.92 -9.90
N ALA A 106 1.90 7.28 -9.42
CA ALA A 106 3.10 6.47 -9.52
C ALA A 106 3.28 5.54 -8.30
N SER A 107 2.98 6.04 -7.10
CA SER A 107 3.32 5.42 -5.81
C SER A 107 2.17 5.34 -4.81
N GLY A 108 1.02 5.95 -5.09
CA GLY A 108 -0.08 6.06 -4.15
C GLY A 108 0.30 7.00 -3.00
N LEU A 109 -0.06 6.62 -1.77
CA LEU A 109 0.40 7.34 -0.57
C LEU A 109 1.90 7.15 -0.27
N GLY A 110 2.57 6.21 -0.95
CA GLY A 110 3.96 5.86 -0.71
C GLY A 110 4.12 4.46 -0.09
N SER A 111 5.27 4.21 0.56
CA SER A 111 5.61 2.90 1.08
C SER A 111 5.27 2.73 2.56
N PRO A 112 4.70 1.58 2.99
CA PRO A 112 4.40 1.30 4.40
C PRO A 112 5.56 1.60 5.36
N ASN A 113 5.29 2.42 6.37
CA ASN A 113 6.15 2.53 7.53
C ASN A 113 5.61 1.59 8.61
N PHE A 114 6.16 0.38 8.70
CA PHE A 114 5.59 -0.68 9.54
C PHE A 114 5.45 -0.27 11.01
N LYS A 115 6.44 0.44 11.56
CA LYS A 115 6.42 0.88 12.96
C LYS A 115 5.22 1.79 13.26
N GLU A 116 5.01 2.78 12.40
CA GLU A 116 3.93 3.76 12.57
C GLU A 116 2.56 3.14 12.22
N MET A 117 2.50 2.29 11.18
CA MET A 117 1.30 1.51 10.88
C MET A 117 0.88 0.64 12.07
N LEU A 118 1.83 -0.05 12.70
CA LEU A 118 1.54 -0.87 13.87
C LEU A 118 0.98 -0.01 15.02
N ALA A 119 1.65 1.10 15.34
CA ALA A 119 1.23 2.02 16.41
C ALA A 119 -0.20 2.56 16.20
N HIS A 120 -0.58 2.85 14.95
CA HIS A 120 -1.85 3.51 14.64
C HIS A 120 -2.97 2.57 14.16
N LEU A 121 -2.66 1.34 13.73
CA LEU A 121 -3.68 0.42 13.19
C LEU A 121 -4.06 -0.73 14.14
N VAL A 122 -3.25 -1.08 15.14
CA VAL A 122 -3.58 -2.20 16.05
C VAL A 122 -4.85 -1.93 16.84
N HIS A 123 -4.99 -0.77 17.49
CA HIS A 123 -6.17 -0.47 18.31
C HIS A 123 -7.25 0.36 17.61
N THR A 124 -7.08 0.65 16.32
CA THR A 124 -8.11 1.39 15.58
C THR A 124 -9.34 0.53 15.35
N ARG A 125 -10.52 1.10 15.65
CA ARG A 125 -11.82 0.50 15.36
C ARG A 125 -12.13 0.65 13.88
N ASN A 126 -12.60 -0.42 13.24
CA ASN A 126 -13.04 -0.37 11.85
C ASN A 126 -14.26 0.54 11.71
N LEU A 127 -14.06 1.68 11.03
CA LEU A 127 -15.07 2.72 10.81
C LEU A 127 -16.29 2.22 10.02
N VAL A 128 -16.17 1.10 9.30
CA VAL A 128 -17.27 0.51 8.53
C VAL A 128 -18.31 -0.18 9.44
N LYS A 129 -17.95 -0.57 10.67
CA LYS A 129 -18.90 -1.19 11.61
C LYS A 129 -19.58 -0.21 12.57
N THR A 130 -19.05 1.01 12.75
CA THR A 130 -19.59 1.97 13.72
C THR A 130 -20.81 2.74 13.20
N ALA A 131 -20.98 2.86 11.88
CA ALA A 131 -22.13 3.58 11.30
C ALA A 131 -23.50 2.94 11.59
N SER A 132 -23.55 1.67 12.01
CA SER A 132 -24.81 1.00 12.36
C SER A 132 -25.23 1.16 13.82
N ALA A 133 -24.37 1.65 14.71
CA ALA A 133 -24.65 1.69 16.15
C ALA A 133 -25.03 3.09 16.67
N GLU A 134 -24.67 4.16 15.96
CA GLU A 134 -24.86 5.55 16.44
C GLU A 134 -26.14 6.24 15.93
N GLN A 135 -26.94 5.61 15.07
CA GLN A 135 -28.17 6.21 14.50
C GLN A 135 -29.46 5.91 15.29
N LYS A 136 -29.39 5.41 16.53
CA LYS A 136 -30.58 5.09 17.34
C LYS A 136 -30.75 5.88 18.64
N LEU A 137 -30.05 7.01 18.80
CA LEU A 137 -30.22 7.82 20.02
C LEU A 137 -30.21 9.33 19.74
N VAL A 138 -30.97 9.80 18.76
CA VAL A 138 -31.49 11.18 18.75
C VAL A 138 -32.88 11.14 18.09
N VAL A 139 -33.86 11.66 18.83
CA VAL A 139 -35.32 11.74 18.60
C VAL A 139 -36.10 10.49 18.99
#